data_AF-I8ABN5-F1
#
_entry.id   AF-I8ABN5-F1
#
_cell.length_a   1.000
_cell.length_b   1.000
_cell.length_c   1.000
_cell.angle_alpha   90.00
_cell.angle_beta   90.00
_cell.angle_gamma   90.00
#
_symmetry.space_group_name_H-M   'P 1'
#
loop_
_entity.id
_entity.type
_entity.pdbx_description
1 polymer ?
#
loop_
_entity_poly.entity_id
_entity_poly.type
_entity_poly.pdbx_seq_one_letter_code
_entity_poly.pdbx_strand_id
1 'polypeptide(L)'
;MPRAPQKWTPEEDKLLCREVHNQCELGRNSVSHILGLTPFRALVSEGRVRDWRSIADKIPGRTNKDCRKRWHNVLSGGLNKGYWTEEEDKLLTHAVQIHGETWTVVADVVKTRSADQCAKRWKQCLDPQLDRSEWTELENRRLMEACAAKGRRWKEIQMEHFPTRSRNSIKNQ
;
A
#
# COMPACT_ATOMS: atom_id res chain seq x y z
N MET A 1 -24.73 10.22 -0.69
CA MET A 1 -23.73 10.63 0.30
C MET A 1 -22.60 9.59 0.33
N PRO A 2 -21.33 9.94 0.03
CA PRO A 2 -20.22 9.01 0.23
C PRO A 2 -20.02 8.76 1.74
N ARG A 3 -20.07 7.49 2.16
CA ARG A 3 -19.82 7.11 3.55
C ARG A 3 -18.38 7.46 3.93
N ALA A 4 -18.19 8.09 5.10
CA ALA A 4 -16.87 8.35 5.64
C ALA A 4 -16.08 7.03 5.79
N PRO A 5 -14.76 7.02 5.54
CA PRO A 5 -13.95 5.82 5.67
C PRO A 5 -13.92 5.36 7.13
N GLN A 6 -14.68 4.30 7.43
CA GLN A 6 -14.77 3.71 8.77
C GLN A 6 -13.46 2.99 9.11
N LYS A 7 -12.84 3.33 10.24
CA LYS A 7 -11.63 2.65 10.75
C LYS A 7 -11.97 1.20 11.13
N TRP A 8 -11.06 0.27 10.86
CA TRP A 8 -11.19 -1.13 11.29
C TRP A 8 -10.90 -1.26 12.79
N THR A 9 -11.70 -2.06 13.48
CA THR A 9 -11.53 -2.43 14.89
C THR A 9 -10.78 -3.75 15.02
N PRO A 10 -10.10 -4.01 16.15
CA PRO A 10 -9.49 -5.31 16.42
C PRO A 10 -10.49 -6.48 16.36
N GLU A 11 -11.74 -6.25 16.73
CA GLU A 11 -12.82 -7.24 16.70
C GLU A 11 -13.19 -7.60 15.26
N GLU A 12 -13.32 -6.60 14.39
CA GLU A 12 -13.53 -6.82 12.95
C GLU A 12 -12.35 -7.54 12.30
N ASP A 13 -11.10 -7.22 12.70
CA ASP A 13 -9.91 -7.92 12.22
C ASP A 13 -9.90 -9.39 12.66
N LYS A 14 -10.22 -9.69 13.93
CA LYS A 14 -10.34 -11.06 14.44
C LYS A 14 -11.40 -11.84 13.66
N LEU A 15 -12.54 -11.22 13.39
CA LEU A 15 -13.64 -11.82 12.67
C LEU A 15 -13.28 -12.10 11.20
N LEU A 16 -12.63 -11.13 10.55
CA LEU A 16 -12.10 -11.26 9.19
C LEU A 16 -11.07 -12.39 9.10
N CYS A 17 -10.14 -12.46 10.06
CA CYS A 17 -9.18 -13.56 10.15
C CYS A 17 -9.89 -14.89 10.29
N ARG A 18 -10.81 -15.04 11.24
CA ARG A 18 -11.54 -16.30 11.46
C ARG A 18 -12.24 -16.76 10.19
N GLU A 19 -12.98 -15.87 9.52
CA GLU A 19 -13.78 -16.26 8.36
C GLU A 19 -12.93 -16.58 7.11
N VAL A 20 -11.80 -15.89 6.95
CA VAL A 20 -10.81 -16.27 5.92
C VAL A 20 -10.24 -17.66 6.19
N HIS A 21 -9.90 -17.98 7.45
CA HIS A 21 -9.43 -19.32 7.79
C HIS A 21 -10.51 -20.38 7.50
N ASN A 22 -11.75 -20.16 7.91
CA ASN A 22 -12.88 -21.06 7.65
C ASN A 22 -13.02 -21.41 6.15
N GLN A 23 -12.92 -20.42 5.26
CA GLN A 23 -13.00 -20.67 3.81
C GLN A 23 -11.81 -21.48 3.27
N CYS A 24 -10.61 -21.26 3.80
CA CYS A 24 -9.44 -22.05 3.45
C CYS A 24 -9.57 -23.51 3.94
N GLU A 25 -10.27 -23.74 5.04
CA GLU A 25 -10.51 -25.10 5.57
C GLU A 25 -11.55 -25.86 4.74
N LEU A 26 -12.64 -25.19 4.36
CA LEU A 26 -13.73 -25.76 3.56
C LEU A 26 -13.34 -26.04 2.10
N GLY A 27 -12.28 -25.40 1.60
CA GLY A 27 -11.71 -25.69 0.28
C GLY A 27 -10.85 -26.95 0.20
N ARG A 28 -10.59 -27.64 1.33
CA ARG A 28 -9.75 -28.86 1.40
C ARG A 28 -10.56 -30.14 1.14
N ASN A 29 -11.21 -30.25 -0.01
CA ASN A 29 -11.66 -31.53 -0.57
C ASN A 29 -10.75 -31.96 -1.74
N SER A 30 -9.43 -31.96 -1.53
CA SER A 30 -8.45 -32.47 -2.49
C SER A 30 -7.40 -33.32 -1.78
N VAL A 31 -7.20 -34.53 -2.31
CA VAL A 31 -6.48 -35.69 -1.74
C VAL A 31 -4.97 -35.51 -1.47
N SER A 32 -4.41 -34.32 -1.59
CA SER A 32 -2.96 -34.07 -1.52
C SER A 32 -2.40 -33.92 -0.09
N HIS A 33 -3.20 -34.11 0.98
CA HIS A 33 -2.79 -33.80 2.35
C HIS A 33 -2.21 -34.99 3.16
N ILE A 34 -2.01 -36.17 2.57
CA ILE A 34 -1.53 -37.33 3.34
C ILE A 34 -0.07 -37.19 3.80
N LEU A 35 0.74 -36.31 3.19
CA LEU A 35 2.19 -36.28 3.42
C LEU A 35 2.73 -35.09 4.23
N GLY A 36 1.97 -34.57 5.20
CA GLY A 36 2.45 -33.97 6.48
C GLY A 36 3.70 -33.07 6.53
N LEU A 37 4.15 -32.44 5.44
CA LEU A 37 5.47 -31.79 5.37
C LEU A 37 5.43 -30.30 5.04
N THR A 38 4.27 -29.64 5.07
CA THR A 38 4.17 -28.19 4.89
C THR A 38 3.99 -27.46 6.22
N PRO A 39 4.94 -26.58 6.63
CA PRO A 39 4.77 -25.77 7.83
C PRO A 39 3.52 -24.87 7.71
N PHE A 40 2.69 -24.84 8.76
CA PHE A 40 1.41 -24.13 8.82
C PHE A 40 1.47 -22.65 8.38
N ARG A 41 2.63 -21.99 8.56
CA ARG A 41 2.86 -20.60 8.14
C ARG A 41 2.92 -20.40 6.62
N ALA A 42 3.31 -21.42 5.86
CA ALA A 42 3.43 -21.34 4.39
C ALA A 42 2.09 -21.54 3.67
N LEU A 43 1.07 -22.11 4.35
CA LEU A 43 -0.25 -22.39 3.75
C LEU A 43 -1.13 -21.14 3.62
N VAL A 44 -0.92 -20.10 4.43
CA VAL A 44 -1.73 -18.87 4.40
C VAL A 44 -1.45 -18.02 3.15
N SER A 45 -0.26 -18.13 2.55
CA SER A 45 0.08 -17.43 1.31
C SER A 45 -0.55 -18.05 0.06
N GLU A 46 -1.05 -19.29 0.12
CA GLU A 46 -1.52 -20.02 -1.07
C GLU A 46 -3.03 -20.34 -1.07
N GLY A 47 -3.71 -20.19 0.08
CA GLY A 47 -5.16 -20.31 0.17
C GLY A 47 -5.88 -19.14 -0.51
N ARG A 48 -6.26 -19.27 -1.78
CA ARG A 48 -7.11 -18.27 -2.45
C ARG A 48 -8.50 -18.26 -1.78
N VAL A 49 -8.75 -17.28 -0.92
CA VAL A 49 -10.10 -16.89 -0.52
C VAL A 49 -10.88 -16.50 -1.78
N ARG A 50 -11.89 -17.29 -2.13
CA ARG A 50 -12.67 -17.10 -3.38
C ARG A 50 -13.94 -16.30 -3.15
N ASP A 51 -14.55 -16.40 -1.96
CA ASP A 51 -15.84 -15.77 -1.68
C ASP A 51 -15.76 -14.68 -0.60
N TRP A 52 -15.28 -13.51 -1.01
CA TRP A 52 -15.28 -12.32 -0.17
C TRP A 52 -16.68 -11.79 0.17
N ARG A 53 -17.74 -12.23 -0.53
CA ARG A 53 -19.11 -11.81 -0.21
C ARG A 53 -19.59 -12.51 1.06
N SER A 54 -19.44 -13.82 1.14
CA SER A 54 -19.77 -14.60 2.34
C SER A 54 -19.02 -14.10 3.59
N ILE A 55 -17.73 -13.72 3.44
CA ILE A 55 -16.97 -13.07 4.52
C ILE A 55 -17.59 -11.75 4.94
N ALA A 56 -17.94 -10.88 3.99
CA ALA A 56 -18.50 -9.57 4.27
C ALA A 56 -19.86 -9.65 4.97
N ASP A 57 -20.69 -10.65 4.66
CA ASP A 57 -21.98 -10.87 5.30
C ASP A 57 -21.86 -11.12 6.82
N LYS A 58 -20.69 -11.59 7.28
CA LYS A 58 -20.40 -11.78 8.71
C LYS A 58 -19.90 -10.52 9.40
N ILE A 59 -19.49 -9.49 8.66
CA ILE A 59 -18.89 -8.27 9.21
C ILE A 59 -19.81 -7.07 8.91
N PRO A 60 -20.70 -6.70 9.86
CA PRO A 60 -21.72 -5.69 9.61
C PRO A 60 -21.08 -4.34 9.22
N GLY A 61 -21.61 -3.74 8.16
CA GLY A 61 -21.13 -2.45 7.66
C GLY A 61 -19.87 -2.51 6.79
N ARG A 62 -19.30 -3.70 6.52
CA ARG A 62 -18.18 -3.89 5.59
C ARG A 62 -18.64 -4.51 4.29
N THR A 63 -18.05 -4.05 3.19
CA THR A 63 -18.28 -4.65 1.87
C THR A 63 -17.21 -5.70 1.57
N ASN A 64 -17.48 -6.58 0.60
CA ASN A 64 -16.49 -7.54 0.10
C ASN A 64 -15.16 -6.88 -0.33
N LYS A 65 -15.23 -5.67 -0.92
CA LYS A 65 -14.07 -4.87 -1.31
C LYS A 65 -13.26 -4.43 -0.08
N ASP A 66 -13.94 -4.01 0.98
CA ASP A 66 -13.28 -3.59 2.24
C ASP A 66 -12.56 -4.77 2.89
N CYS A 67 -13.23 -5.92 3.02
CA CYS A 67 -12.68 -7.14 3.59
C CYS A 67 -11.45 -7.61 2.81
N ARG A 68 -11.55 -7.70 1.47
CA ARG A 68 -10.45 -8.09 0.60
C ARG A 68 -9.26 -7.14 0.72
N LYS A 69 -9.52 -5.83 0.68
CA LYS A 69 -8.47 -4.81 0.83
C LYS A 69 -7.79 -4.91 2.19
N ARG A 70 -8.57 -5.05 3.28
CA ARG A 70 -8.04 -5.18 4.65
C ARG A 70 -7.18 -6.41 4.81
N TRP A 71 -7.64 -7.55 4.28
CA TRP A 71 -6.89 -8.80 4.34
C TRP A 71 -5.53 -8.68 3.65
N HIS A 72 -5.52 -8.34 2.35
CA HIS A 72 -4.27 -8.30 1.59
C HIS A 72 -3.31 -7.20 2.07
N ASN A 73 -3.83 -6.05 2.53
CA ASN A 73 -2.97 -4.92 2.87
C ASN A 73 -2.50 -4.93 4.33
N VAL A 74 -3.17 -5.66 5.23
CA VAL A 74 -2.95 -5.51 6.68
C VAL A 74 -2.80 -6.85 7.40
N LEU A 75 -3.63 -7.85 7.10
CA LEU A 75 -3.78 -9.07 7.92
C LEU A 75 -3.07 -10.29 7.33
N SER A 76 -2.84 -10.37 6.03
CA SER A 76 -2.19 -11.52 5.36
C SER A 76 -0.72 -11.71 5.75
N GLY A 77 -0.10 -10.75 6.44
CA GLY A 77 1.29 -10.82 6.88
C GLY A 77 2.34 -10.73 5.78
N GLY A 78 1.94 -10.68 4.50
CA GLY A 78 2.85 -10.66 3.35
C GLY A 78 3.42 -9.28 2.99
N LEU A 79 2.93 -8.20 3.62
CA LEU A 79 3.39 -6.84 3.33
C LEU A 79 4.18 -6.24 4.48
N ASN A 80 5.36 -5.70 4.15
CA ASN A 80 6.25 -5.02 5.08
C ASN A 80 5.67 -3.66 5.52
N LYS A 81 5.63 -3.45 6.84
CA LYS A 81 5.28 -2.18 7.49
C LYS A 81 6.57 -1.61 8.09
N GLY A 82 7.20 -0.65 7.43
CA GLY A 82 8.48 -0.10 7.87
C GLY A 82 9.26 0.58 6.74
N TYR A 83 10.51 0.94 7.05
CA TYR A 83 11.47 1.53 6.12
C TYR A 83 11.66 0.66 4.88
N TRP A 84 11.91 1.29 3.74
CA TRP A 84 12.28 0.60 2.50
C TRP A 84 13.74 0.20 2.56
N THR A 85 14.03 -1.05 2.20
CA THR A 85 15.41 -1.49 2.05
C THR A 85 15.94 -1.12 0.66
N GLU A 86 17.27 -1.14 0.50
CA GLU A 86 17.89 -0.87 -0.80
C GLU A 86 17.47 -1.90 -1.86
N GLU A 87 17.28 -3.16 -1.46
CA GLU A 87 16.82 -4.24 -2.34
C GLU A 87 15.39 -3.97 -2.83
N GLU A 88 14.50 -3.54 -1.93
CA GLU A 88 13.14 -3.16 -2.30
C GLU A 88 13.14 -1.96 -3.26
N ASP A 89 13.98 -0.95 -3.03
CA ASP A 89 14.10 0.21 -3.92
C ASP A 89 14.69 -0.17 -5.29
N LYS A 90 15.67 -1.09 -5.34
CA LYS A 90 16.22 -1.64 -6.60
C LYS A 90 15.16 -2.39 -7.40
N LEU A 91 14.40 -3.27 -6.74
CA LEU A 91 13.29 -3.99 -7.37
C LEU A 91 12.20 -3.05 -7.86
N LEU A 92 11.81 -2.06 -7.05
CA LEU A 92 10.81 -1.05 -7.42
C LEU A 92 11.27 -0.27 -8.65
N THR A 93 12.52 0.18 -8.67
CA THR A 93 13.08 0.95 -9.80
C THR A 93 13.12 0.12 -11.07
N HIS A 94 13.63 -1.10 -10.99
CA HIS A 94 13.68 -2.02 -12.12
C HIS A 94 12.27 -2.35 -12.66
N ALA A 95 11.30 -2.60 -11.77
CA ALA A 95 9.93 -2.89 -12.16
C ALA A 95 9.26 -1.70 -12.85
N VAL A 96 9.49 -0.46 -12.38
CA VAL A 96 8.96 0.75 -13.02
C VAL A 96 9.62 1.00 -14.37
N GLN A 97 10.91 0.71 -14.53
CA GLN A 97 11.60 0.81 -15.83
C GLN A 97 11.00 -0.12 -16.88
N ILE A 98 10.59 -1.34 -16.49
CA ILE A 98 10.04 -2.34 -17.41
C ILE A 98 8.53 -2.12 -17.65
N HIS A 99 7.77 -1.83 -16.60
CA HIS A 99 6.30 -1.86 -16.62
C HIS A 99 5.64 -0.47 -16.49
N GLY A 100 6.43 0.60 -16.39
CA GLY A 100 5.96 1.95 -16.10
C GLY A 100 5.31 2.06 -14.72
N GLU A 101 4.49 3.10 -14.52
CA GLU A 101 3.72 3.33 -13.29
C GLU A 101 2.50 2.40 -13.13
N THR A 102 2.57 1.17 -13.66
CA THR A 102 1.50 0.18 -13.50
C THR A 102 1.61 -0.48 -12.11
N TRP A 103 1.19 0.24 -11.08
CA TRP A 103 1.51 -0.07 -9.68
C TRP A 103 1.11 -1.46 -9.19
N THR A 104 0.05 -2.05 -9.74
CA THR A 104 -0.35 -3.42 -9.42
C THR A 104 0.68 -4.44 -9.90
N VAL A 105 1.17 -4.29 -11.14
CA VAL A 105 2.22 -5.15 -11.70
C VAL A 105 3.55 -4.91 -10.99
N VAL A 106 3.87 -3.65 -10.72
CA VAL A 106 5.08 -3.27 -9.97
C VAL A 106 5.09 -3.90 -8.57
N ALA A 107 3.95 -3.86 -7.87
CA ALA A 107 3.82 -4.51 -6.56
C ALA A 107 3.97 -6.03 -6.63
N ASP A 108 3.50 -6.68 -7.70
CA ASP A 108 3.69 -8.12 -7.90
C ASP A 108 5.17 -8.50 -8.12
N VAL A 109 5.98 -7.58 -8.67
CA VAL A 109 7.44 -7.76 -8.77
C VAL A 109 8.13 -7.54 -7.43
N VAL A 110 7.76 -6.48 -6.70
CA VAL A 110 8.34 -6.15 -5.38
C VAL A 110 7.94 -7.20 -4.32
N LYS A 111 6.74 -7.78 -4.42
CA LYS A 111 6.14 -8.82 -3.56
C LYS A 111 5.92 -8.46 -2.09
N THR A 112 6.74 -7.58 -1.53
CA THR A 112 6.72 -7.20 -0.11
C THR A 112 5.94 -5.91 0.17
N ARG A 113 5.51 -5.19 -0.87
CA ARG A 113 4.86 -3.88 -0.77
C ARG A 113 3.62 -3.82 -1.65
N SER A 114 2.59 -3.13 -1.18
CA SER A 114 1.38 -2.88 -1.96
C SER A 114 1.62 -1.84 -3.07
N ALA A 115 0.75 -1.86 -4.08
CA ALA A 115 0.73 -0.87 -5.16
C ALA A 115 0.76 0.58 -4.65
N ASP A 116 -0.04 0.89 -3.63
CA ASP A 116 -0.08 2.23 -3.02
C ASP A 116 1.25 2.61 -2.35
N GLN A 117 1.91 1.65 -1.69
CA GLN A 117 3.23 1.87 -1.09
C GLN A 117 4.29 2.11 -2.17
N CYS A 118 4.30 1.29 -3.22
CA CYS A 118 5.20 1.43 -4.37
C CYS A 118 5.04 2.81 -5.04
N ALA A 119 3.80 3.20 -5.36
CA ALA A 119 3.49 4.49 -5.97
C ALA A 119 3.97 5.66 -5.12
N LYS A 120 3.73 5.57 -3.81
CA LYS A 120 4.15 6.60 -2.85
C LYS A 120 5.68 6.69 -2.77
N ARG A 121 6.38 5.55 -2.66
CA ARG A 121 7.84 5.52 -2.57
C ARG A 121 8.48 6.09 -3.84
N TRP A 122 7.98 5.71 -5.01
CA TRP A 122 8.45 6.23 -6.29
C TRP A 122 8.33 7.75 -6.36
N LYS A 123 7.10 8.27 -6.21
CA LYS A 123 6.77 9.71 -6.37
C LYS A 123 7.35 10.62 -5.30
N GLN A 124 7.85 10.06 -4.20
CA GLN A 124 8.42 10.85 -3.10
C GLN A 124 9.94 10.75 -3.03
N CYS A 125 10.53 9.65 -3.52
CA CYS A 125 11.92 9.33 -3.25
C CYS A 125 12.71 8.82 -4.46
N LEU A 126 12.14 7.98 -5.33
CA LEU A 126 12.94 7.25 -6.34
C LEU A 126 12.82 7.79 -7.77
N ASP A 127 11.75 8.50 -8.09
CA ASP A 127 11.55 9.06 -9.43
C ASP A 127 12.76 9.95 -9.83
N PRO A 128 13.50 9.61 -10.90
CA PRO A 128 14.66 10.38 -11.34
C PRO A 128 14.37 11.85 -11.65
N GLN A 129 13.11 12.19 -11.96
CA GLN A 129 12.70 13.56 -12.25
C GLN A 129 12.60 14.44 -10.99
N LEU A 130 12.66 13.84 -9.79
CA LEU A 130 12.60 14.58 -8.53
C LEU A 130 13.92 15.29 -8.23
N ASP A 131 13.84 16.58 -7.98
CA ASP A 131 14.95 17.37 -7.44
C ASP A 131 15.09 17.13 -5.93
N ARG A 132 16.26 16.61 -5.56
CA ARG A 132 16.62 16.25 -4.18
C ARG A 132 17.80 17.09 -3.67
N SER A 133 18.17 18.15 -4.36
CA SER A 133 19.23 19.08 -3.94
C SER A 133 18.86 19.82 -2.65
N GLU A 134 19.84 20.42 -1.98
CA GLU A 134 19.58 21.26 -0.82
C GLU A 134 18.71 22.47 -1.19
N TRP A 135 17.89 22.93 -0.25
CA TRP A 135 17.04 24.10 -0.45
C TRP A 135 17.88 25.37 -0.47
N THR A 136 17.81 26.10 -1.57
CA THR A 136 18.46 27.40 -1.68
C THR A 136 17.69 28.47 -0.91
N GLU A 137 18.38 29.54 -0.53
CA GLU A 137 17.77 30.70 0.12
C GLU A 137 16.66 31.34 -0.73
N LEU A 138 16.81 31.29 -2.07
CA LEU A 138 15.79 31.77 -3.00
C LEU A 138 14.54 30.87 -2.98
N GLU A 139 14.72 29.55 -2.96
CA GLU A 139 13.60 28.61 -2.83
C GLU A 139 12.90 28.76 -1.47
N ASN A 140 13.65 28.92 -0.38
CA ASN A 140 13.10 29.15 0.96
C ASN A 140 12.24 30.42 1.00
N ARG A 141 12.72 31.52 0.42
CA ARG A 141 11.95 32.76 0.32
C ARG A 141 10.66 32.58 -0.47
N ARG A 142 10.73 31.93 -1.63
CA ARG A 142 9.56 31.61 -2.46
C ARG A 142 8.56 30.73 -1.71
N LEU A 143 9.05 29.74 -0.94
CA LEU A 143 8.19 28.87 -0.14
C LEU A 143 7.48 29.65 0.97
N MET A 144 8.20 30.54 1.67
CA MET A 144 7.63 31.42 2.69
C MET A 144 6.52 32.31 2.13
N GLU A 145 6.76 32.97 1.00
CA GLU A 145 5.78 33.81 0.31
C GLU A 145 4.55 33.00 -0.13
N ALA A 146 4.76 31.83 -0.74
CA ALA A 146 3.68 30.95 -1.18
C ALA A 146 2.85 30.44 0.01
N CYS A 147 3.49 30.10 1.13
CA CYS A 147 2.82 29.70 2.37
C CYS A 147 2.02 30.84 2.99
N ALA A 148 2.54 32.08 2.98
CA ALA A 148 1.80 33.25 3.45
C ALA A 148 0.54 33.51 2.62
N ALA A 149 0.64 33.35 1.29
CA ALA A 149 -0.48 33.57 0.37
C ALA A 149 -1.51 32.43 0.35
N LYS A 150 -1.06 31.16 0.42
CA LYS A 150 -1.90 29.98 0.18
C LYS A 150 -2.10 29.09 1.40
N GLY A 151 -1.38 29.32 2.50
CA GLY A 151 -1.40 28.45 3.68
C GLY A 151 -0.84 27.05 3.35
N ARG A 152 -1.44 26.01 3.95
CA ARG A 152 -0.96 24.61 3.83
C ARG A 152 -1.47 23.88 2.58
N ARG A 153 -1.67 24.60 1.47
CA ARG A 153 -2.12 24.02 0.18
C ARG A 153 -0.92 23.48 -0.61
N TRP A 154 -0.25 22.48 -0.04
CA TRP A 154 1.02 21.93 -0.55
C TRP A 154 0.98 21.47 -2.00
N LYS A 155 -0.15 20.93 -2.46
CA LYS A 155 -0.31 20.50 -3.86
C LYS A 155 -0.27 21.69 -4.81
N GLU A 156 -0.98 22.78 -4.49
CA GLU A 156 -0.97 24.01 -5.29
C GLU A 156 0.41 24.65 -5.28
N ILE A 157 1.02 24.77 -4.09
CA ILE A 157 2.38 25.32 -3.93
C ILE A 157 3.40 24.53 -4.76
N GLN A 158 3.34 23.19 -4.71
CA GLN A 158 4.21 22.33 -5.53
C GLN A 158 4.03 22.62 -7.02
N MET A 159 2.79 22.57 -7.51
CA MET A 159 2.53 22.70 -8.95
C MET A 159 2.93 24.07 -9.51
N GLU A 160 2.74 25.14 -8.73
CA GLU A 160 3.00 26.51 -9.18
C GLU A 160 4.46 26.93 -9.02
N HIS A 161 5.14 26.51 -7.94
CA HIS A 161 6.46 27.04 -7.58
C HIS A 161 7.59 26.02 -7.62
N PHE A 162 7.29 24.73 -7.44
CA PHE A 162 8.30 23.67 -7.26
C PHE A 162 7.91 22.36 -7.98
N PRO A 163 7.71 22.38 -9.31
CA PRO A 163 7.17 21.22 -10.05
C PRO A 163 8.06 19.98 -10.00
N THR A 164 9.38 20.17 -9.84
CA THR A 164 10.37 19.09 -9.75
C THR A 164 10.60 18.61 -8.31
N ARG A 165 10.13 19.34 -7.29
CA ARG A 165 10.25 18.92 -5.89
C ARG A 165 9.08 18.01 -5.53
N SER A 166 9.33 17.00 -4.72
CA SER A 166 8.24 16.18 -4.20
C SER A 166 7.43 16.97 -3.17
N ARG A 167 6.10 16.75 -3.13
CA ARG A 167 5.23 17.35 -2.10
C ARG A 167 5.71 17.08 -0.68
N ASN A 168 6.35 15.94 -0.46
CA ASN A 168 6.87 15.58 0.86
C ASN A 168 8.12 16.39 1.20
N SER A 169 8.98 16.70 0.23
CA SER A 169 10.12 17.61 0.40
C SER A 169 9.64 19.00 0.80
N ILE A 170 8.69 19.58 0.07
CA ILE A 170 8.15 20.94 0.34
C ILE A 170 7.53 21.05 1.73
N LYS A 171 6.78 20.02 2.16
CA LYS A 171 6.12 20.01 3.48
C LYS A 171 7.13 19.84 4.63
N ASN A 172 8.29 19.23 4.36
CA ASN A 172 9.31 18.96 5.36
C ASN A 172 10.35 20.07 5.47
N GLN A 173 10.37 21.00 4.51
CA GLN A 173 11.11 22.25 4.56
C GLN A 173 10.34 23.26 5.42
#